data_AF-A0A1G9MTS7-F1
#
_entry.id   AF-A0A1G9MTS7-F1
#
_cell.length_a   1.000
_cell.length_b   1.000
_cell.length_c   1.000
_cell.angle_alpha   90.00
_cell.angle_beta   90.00
_cell.angle_gamma   90.00
#
_symmetry.space_group_name_H-M   'P 1'
#
loop_
_entity.id
_entity.type
_entity.pdbx_description
1 polymer ?
#
loop_
_entity_poly.entity_id
_entity_poly.type
_entity_poly.pdbx_seq_one_letter_code
_entity_poly.pdbx_strand_id
1 'polypeptide(L)'
;MVEPAVADTPSADEEPPEEDTDAADLLVVADLVDEVRVLDERPRYHLSSCSWLAGRPTLGLPVQEARQLQFTPCALCTPDAVLVRRSRSAHSD
;
A
#
# COMPACT_ATOMS: atom_id res chain seq x y z
N MET A 1 8.86 -42.99 -5.86
CA MET A 1 9.65 -41.80 -6.24
C MET A 1 9.13 -40.66 -5.38
N VAL A 2 9.94 -40.16 -4.46
CA VAL A 2 9.60 -38.96 -3.69
C VAL A 2 10.11 -37.78 -4.52
N GLU A 3 9.19 -36.96 -5.05
CA GLU A 3 9.57 -35.71 -5.66
C GLU A 3 9.97 -34.72 -4.55
N PRO A 4 11.11 -34.03 -4.68
CA PRO A 4 11.50 -33.03 -3.70
C PRO A 4 10.56 -31.82 -3.84
N ALA A 5 9.89 -31.45 -2.76
CA ALA A 5 9.16 -30.19 -2.68
C ALA A 5 10.18 -29.05 -2.79
N VAL A 6 10.18 -28.35 -3.93
CA VAL A 6 10.87 -27.08 -4.06
C VAL A 6 10.20 -26.12 -3.07
N ALA A 7 10.96 -25.64 -2.09
CA ALA A 7 10.50 -24.55 -1.25
C ALA A 7 10.33 -23.34 -2.15
N ASP A 8 9.08 -22.96 -2.41
CA ASP A 8 8.72 -21.78 -3.18
C ASP A 8 9.12 -20.55 -2.36
N THR A 9 10.35 -20.07 -2.58
CA THR A 9 10.74 -18.75 -2.09
C THR A 9 9.91 -17.72 -2.84
N PRO A 10 9.08 -16.90 -2.16
CA PRO A 10 8.28 -15.90 -2.83
C PRO A 10 9.22 -14.99 -3.62
N SER A 11 8.92 -14.85 -4.90
CA SER A 11 9.74 -14.04 -5.80
C SER A 11 9.64 -12.58 -5.37
N ALA A 12 10.74 -11.82 -5.49
CA ALA A 12 10.75 -10.40 -5.12
C ALA A 12 9.73 -9.55 -5.90
N ASP A 13 9.20 -10.08 -7.01
CA ASP A 13 8.17 -9.44 -7.83
C ASP A 13 6.73 -9.85 -7.46
N GLU A 14 6.56 -10.80 -6.53
CA GLU A 14 5.23 -11.20 -6.08
C GLU A 14 4.47 -10.03 -5.47
N GLU A 15 3.18 -9.94 -5.77
CA GLU A 15 2.33 -8.86 -5.28
C GLU A 15 2.23 -8.90 -3.75
N PRO A 16 2.52 -7.79 -3.04
CA PRO A 16 2.39 -7.78 -1.61
C PRO A 16 0.93 -7.98 -1.17
N PRO A 17 0.74 -8.55 0.03
CA PRO A 17 -0.59 -8.66 0.60
C PRO A 17 -1.23 -7.28 0.76
N GLU A 18 -2.55 -7.28 0.81
CA GLU A 18 -3.34 -6.10 1.11
C GLU A 18 -3.25 -5.77 2.61
N GLU A 19 -3.05 -4.50 2.96
CA GLU A 19 -3.16 -4.05 4.35
C GLU A 19 -4.61 -4.15 4.81
N ASP A 20 -4.83 -4.78 5.97
CA ASP A 20 -6.14 -4.83 6.60
C ASP A 20 -6.45 -3.47 7.24
N THR A 21 -7.30 -2.67 6.58
CA THR A 21 -7.73 -1.35 7.05
C THR A 21 -9.10 -1.43 7.68
N ASP A 22 -9.22 -1.02 8.94
CA ASP A 22 -10.51 -0.97 9.61
C ASP A 22 -11.42 0.16 9.08
N ALA A 23 -12.72 0.05 9.37
CA ALA A 23 -13.71 1.00 8.86
C ALA A 23 -13.52 2.45 9.36
N ALA A 24 -12.95 2.64 10.55
CA ALA A 24 -12.73 3.98 11.09
C ALA A 24 -11.54 4.66 10.39
N ASP A 25 -10.46 3.91 10.17
CA ASP A 25 -9.29 4.39 9.46
C ASP A 25 -9.61 4.61 7.96
N LEU A 26 -10.46 3.78 7.35
CA LEU A 26 -10.96 4.01 5.99
C LEU A 26 -11.68 5.34 5.83
N LEU A 27 -12.51 5.75 6.80
CA LEU A 27 -13.19 7.05 6.77
C LEU A 27 -12.19 8.21 6.80
N VAL A 28 -11.13 8.08 7.62
CA VAL A 28 -10.07 9.10 7.68
C VAL A 28 -9.34 9.16 6.35
N VAL A 29 -8.89 8.02 5.83
CA VAL A 29 -8.13 7.93 4.56
C VAL A 29 -8.94 8.45 3.38
N ALA A 30 -10.26 8.22 3.36
CA ALA A 30 -11.15 8.71 2.32
C ALA A 30 -11.15 10.25 2.19
N ASP A 31 -10.75 10.99 3.22
CA ASP A 31 -10.67 12.46 3.20
C ASP A 31 -9.23 12.99 3.01
N LEU A 32 -8.23 12.11 2.95
CA LEU A 32 -6.83 12.50 2.78
C LEU A 32 -6.45 12.69 1.31
N VAL A 33 -5.61 13.69 1.07
CA VAL A 33 -5.05 14.02 -0.25
C VAL A 33 -3.54 13.77 -0.32
N ASP A 34 -2.98 13.10 0.70
CA ASP A 34 -1.59 12.68 0.72
C ASP A 34 -1.26 11.82 -0.50
N GLU A 35 -0.09 12.09 -1.09
CA GLU A 35 0.37 11.40 -2.29
C GLU A 35 0.88 9.99 -1.95
N VAL A 36 0.33 8.98 -2.63
CA VAL A 36 0.77 7.58 -2.62
C VAL A 36 1.32 7.18 -4.00
N ARG A 37 2.01 6.04 -4.05
CA ARG A 37 2.61 5.49 -5.26
C ARG A 37 1.83 4.28 -5.76
N VAL A 38 1.48 4.25 -7.03
CA VAL A 38 0.93 3.07 -7.71
C VAL A 38 1.87 2.62 -8.83
N LEU A 39 1.81 1.34 -9.19
CA LEU A 39 2.47 0.81 -10.39
C LEU A 39 1.42 0.46 -11.43
N ASP A 40 1.80 0.56 -12.70
CA ASP A 40 0.94 0.14 -13.81
C ASP A 40 0.63 -1.36 -13.71
N GLU A 41 -0.62 -1.71 -14.00
CA GLU A 41 -1.15 -3.09 -13.92
C GLU A 41 -1.02 -3.79 -12.54
N ARG A 42 -0.70 -3.06 -11.46
CA ARG A 42 -0.62 -3.62 -10.09
C ARG A 42 -1.71 -3.05 -9.19
N PRO A 43 -2.33 -3.85 -8.32
CA PRO A 43 -3.49 -3.42 -7.55
C PRO A 43 -3.15 -2.59 -6.31
N ARG A 44 -1.88 -2.52 -5.91
CA ARG A 44 -1.50 -1.91 -4.64
C ARG A 44 -1.03 -0.47 -4.79
N TYR A 45 -1.43 0.37 -3.84
CA TYR A 45 -0.75 1.64 -3.59
C TYR A 45 0.20 1.53 -2.39
N HIS A 46 1.24 2.34 -2.43
CA HIS A 46 2.40 2.26 -1.55
C HIS A 46 2.82 3.64 -1.05
N LEU A 47 3.57 3.66 0.05
CA LEU A 47 4.39 4.82 0.39
C LEU A 47 5.63 4.85 -0.50
N SER A 48 6.18 6.04 -0.74
CA SER A 48 7.45 6.20 -1.47
C SER A 48 8.64 5.48 -0.82
N SER A 49 8.55 5.19 0.48
CA SER A 49 9.55 4.46 1.26
C SER A 49 9.35 2.94 1.27
N CYS A 50 8.38 2.41 0.53
CA CYS A 50 8.10 0.97 0.51
C CYS A 50 9.29 0.21 -0.10
N SER A 51 9.86 -0.74 0.66
CA SER A 51 11.01 -1.53 0.22
C SER A 51 10.69 -2.40 -1.01
N TRP A 52 9.44 -2.87 -1.11
CA TRP A 52 8.99 -3.66 -2.25
C TRP A 52 9.11 -2.89 -3.56
N LEU A 53 8.82 -1.58 -3.59
CA LEU A 53 8.96 -0.76 -4.80
C LEU A 53 10.34 -0.93 -5.45
N ALA A 54 11.39 -1.03 -4.66
CA ALA A 54 12.76 -1.34 -5.12
C ALA A 54 13.23 -0.50 -6.31
N GLY A 55 12.79 0.77 -6.39
CA GLY A 55 13.13 1.70 -7.48
C GLY A 55 12.37 1.49 -8.79
N ARG A 56 11.34 0.64 -8.81
CA ARG A 56 10.46 0.48 -9.99
C ARG A 56 9.74 1.79 -10.34
N PRO A 57 9.38 2.01 -11.61
CA PRO A 57 8.61 3.16 -12.02
C PRO A 57 7.25 3.20 -11.30
N THR A 58 6.91 4.36 -10.74
CA THR A 58 5.64 4.59 -10.04
C THR A 58 4.98 5.86 -10.49
N LEU A 59 3.66 5.92 -10.42
CA LEU A 59 2.88 7.14 -10.56
C LEU A 59 2.44 7.64 -9.18
N GLY A 60 2.45 8.96 -8.98
CA GLY A 60 1.89 9.59 -7.79
C GLY A 60 0.39 9.82 -7.97
N LEU A 61 -0.40 9.44 -6.98
CA LEU A 61 -1.84 9.73 -6.91
C LEU A 61 -2.23 10.14 -5.49
N PRO A 62 -3.20 11.04 -5.30
CA PRO A 62 -3.82 11.25 -4.00
C PRO A 62 -4.43 9.94 -3.47
N VAL A 63 -4.30 9.66 -2.18
CA VAL A 63 -4.81 8.41 -1.59
C VAL A 63 -6.33 8.25 -1.74
N GLN A 64 -7.10 9.34 -1.63
CA GLN A 64 -8.53 9.34 -1.93
C GLN A 64 -8.82 8.90 -3.37
N GLU A 65 -8.06 9.39 -4.35
CA GLU A 65 -8.22 9.01 -5.76
C GLU A 65 -7.82 7.55 -5.99
N ALA A 66 -6.72 7.09 -5.39
CA ALA A 66 -6.30 5.68 -5.46
C ALA A 66 -7.41 4.74 -4.98
N ARG A 67 -8.10 5.08 -3.88
CA ARG A 67 -9.26 4.33 -3.37
C ARG A 67 -10.46 4.39 -4.30
N GLN A 68 -10.77 5.55 -4.89
CA GLN A 68 -11.86 5.68 -5.87
C GLN A 68 -11.60 4.83 -7.13
N LEU A 69 -10.34 4.70 -7.53
CA LEU A 69 -9.89 3.83 -8.62
C LEU A 69 -9.72 2.36 -8.20
N GLN A 70 -10.15 2.00 -6.98
CA GLN A 70 -10.16 0.64 -6.44
C GLN A 70 -8.77 0.00 -6.24
N PHE A 71 -7.70 0.81 -6.16
CA PHE A 71 -6.44 0.32 -5.62
C PHE A 71 -6.60 0.00 -4.12
N THR A 72 -5.83 -0.96 -3.64
CA THR A 72 -5.84 -1.36 -2.23
C THR A 72 -4.47 -1.18 -1.57
N PRO A 73 -4.39 -0.95 -0.25
CA PRO A 73 -3.14 -0.60 0.40
C PRO A 73 -2.17 -1.78 0.49
N CYS A 74 -0.86 -1.50 0.45
CA CYS A 74 0.17 -2.50 0.62
C CYS A 74 0.44 -2.84 2.09
N ALA A 75 0.28 -4.12 2.49
CA ALA A 75 0.56 -4.60 3.85
C ALA A 75 2.03 -4.48 4.28
N LEU A 76 2.97 -4.31 3.34
CA LEU A 76 4.40 -4.19 3.69
C LEU A 76 4.77 -2.79 4.18
N CYS A 77 4.22 -1.75 3.57
CA CYS A 77 4.47 -0.38 4.00
C CYS A 77 3.32 0.25 4.78
N THR A 78 2.19 -0.46 4.89
CA THR A 78 0.99 -0.08 5.66
C THR A 78 0.62 1.40 5.44
N PRO A 79 0.39 1.85 4.19
CA PRO A 79 0.19 3.25 3.89
C PRO A 79 -0.96 3.85 4.69
N ASP A 80 -2.05 3.13 4.92
CA ASP A 80 -3.23 3.68 5.57
C ASP A 80 -2.97 3.96 7.05
N ALA A 81 -2.46 2.98 7.79
CA ALA A 81 -2.08 3.15 9.18
C ALA A 81 -1.08 4.30 9.37
N VAL A 82 -0.14 4.48 8.44
CA VAL A 82 0.84 5.58 8.50
C VAL A 82 0.17 6.93 8.26
N LEU A 83 -0.68 7.05 7.25
CA LEU A 83 -1.37 8.30 6.91
C LEU A 83 -2.34 8.73 8.01
N VAL A 84 -3.13 7.79 8.56
CA VAL A 84 -4.01 8.06 9.71
C VAL A 84 -3.23 8.54 10.93
N ARG A 85 -2.10 7.91 11.25
CA ARG A 85 -1.26 8.36 12.37
C ARG A 85 -0.76 9.78 12.16
N ARG A 86 -0.30 10.12 10.95
CA ARG A 86 0.18 11.46 10.60
C ARG A 86 -0.93 12.50 10.67
N SER A 87 -2.13 12.19 10.16
CA SER A 87 -3.25 13.13 10.20
C SER A 87 -3.62 13.48 11.64
N ARG A 88 -3.71 12.49 12.53
CA ARG A 88 -4.02 12.73 13.96
C ARG A 88 -2.97 13.59 14.66
N SER A 89 -1.68 13.42 14.35
CA SER A 89 -0.62 14.27 14.88
C SER A 89 -0.71 15.71 14.38
N ALA A 90 -1.09 15.92 13.11
CA ALA A 90 -1.26 17.25 12.54
C ALA A 90 -2.49 18.00 13.07
N HIS A 91 -3.56 17.30 13.45
CA HIS A 91 -4.79 17.90 14.01
C HIS A 91 -4.70 18.22 15.51
N SER A 92 -3.56 17.93 16.15
CA SER A 92 -3.33 18.20 17.58
C SER A 92 -2.56 19.51 17.83
N ASP A 93 -2.29 20.29 16.77
CA ASP A 93 -1.62 21.60 16.80
C ASP A 93 -2.62 22.76 16.67
#